data_AF-A0A2V9BSW3-F1
#
_entry.id   AF-A0A2V9BSW3-F1
#
_cell.length_a   1.000
_cell.length_b   1.000
_cell.length_c   1.000
_cell.angle_alpha   90.00
_cell.angle_beta   90.00
_cell.angle_gamma   90.00
#
_symmetry.space_group_name_H-M   'P 1'
#
loop_
_entity.id
_entity.type
_entity.pdbx_description
1 polymer ?
#
loop_
_entity_poly.entity_id
_entity_poly.type
_entity_poly.pdbx_seq_one_letter_code
_entity_poly.pdbx_strand_id
1 'polypeptide(L)'
;MALERIPLFPLEVVLLPGTPLPLHIFEPRYRLMVKHCLEHHSLFGVVLARSESIAEVGCGAEIVEIVKKYDDGRMDILTIGRAPFRVSEVFRDQPYLEGAVEFLEEDTSDGPLETRRNLQELYEKCHKLIYGSESKPTEMTEGYSLTFQ
;
A
#
# COMPACT_ATOMS: atom_id res chain seq x y z
N MET A 1 3.82 21.12 -0.93
CA MET A 1 3.60 19.77 -0.38
C MET A 1 4.00 19.79 1.10
N ALA A 2 3.19 19.20 1.97
CA ALA A 2 3.43 19.17 3.42
C ALA A 2 4.01 17.81 3.82
N LEU A 3 4.94 17.81 4.78
CA LEU A 3 5.45 16.58 5.38
C LEU A 3 4.50 16.11 6.47
N GLU A 4 4.07 14.87 6.38
CA GLU A 4 3.21 14.22 7.36
C GLU A 4 3.99 13.12 8.07
N ARG A 5 3.85 13.01 9.40
CA ARG A 5 4.44 11.92 10.17
C ARG A 5 3.42 10.80 10.29
N ILE A 6 3.67 9.67 9.64
CA ILE A 6 2.76 8.51 9.65
C ILE A 6 3.48 7.23 10.11
N PRO A 7 2.77 6.25 10.68
CA PRO A 7 3.33 4.93 10.92
C PRO A 7 3.76 4.26 9.62
N LEU A 8 4.85 3.51 9.65
CA LEU A 8 5.35 2.72 8.53
C LEU A 8 5.27 1.23 8.88
N PHE A 9 4.73 0.46 7.94
CA PHE A 9 4.65 -0.99 7.98
C PHE A 9 5.51 -1.58 6.86
N PRO A 10 6.75 -2.01 7.18
CA PRO A 10 7.64 -2.62 6.20
C PRO A 10 7.18 -4.05 5.87
N LEU A 11 7.00 -4.35 4.59
CA LEU A 11 6.58 -5.66 4.10
C LEU A 11 7.40 -6.06 2.86
N GLU A 12 7.46 -7.36 2.54
CA GLU A 12 8.08 -7.84 1.29
C GLU A 12 7.18 -7.68 0.05
N VAL A 13 6.13 -6.86 0.14
CA VAL A 13 5.15 -6.60 -0.91
C VAL A 13 4.99 -5.10 -1.16
N VAL A 14 4.57 -4.73 -2.38
CA VAL A 14 4.22 -3.36 -2.75
C VAL A 14 2.71 -3.22 -2.74
N LEU A 15 2.19 -2.24 -2.01
CA LEU A 15 0.80 -1.83 -2.08
C LEU A 15 0.62 -0.79 -3.17
N LEU A 16 -0.35 -1.00 -4.07
CA LEU A 16 -0.71 -0.03 -5.10
C LEU A 16 -1.99 0.71 -4.73
N PRO A 17 -2.16 1.98 -5.15
CA PRO A 17 -3.42 2.70 -5.02
C PRO A 17 -4.61 1.90 -5.55
N GLY A 18 -5.72 1.91 -4.82
CA GLY A 18 -6.96 1.20 -5.16
C GLY A 18 -6.93 -0.31 -4.94
N THR A 19 -5.78 -0.92 -4.65
CA THR A 19 -5.69 -2.37 -4.45
C THR A 19 -5.95 -2.77 -2.99
N PRO A 20 -6.66 -3.88 -2.74
CA PRO A 20 -6.84 -4.40 -1.40
C PRO A 20 -5.60 -5.16 -0.93
N LEU A 21 -5.26 -5.04 0.36
CA LEU A 21 -4.22 -5.80 1.02
C LEU A 21 -4.73 -6.34 2.36
N PRO A 22 -5.11 -7.63 2.41
CA PRO A 22 -5.42 -8.32 3.65
C PRO A 22 -4.14 -8.52 4.48
N LEU A 23 -4.21 -8.24 5.79
CA LEU A 23 -3.07 -8.37 6.70
C LEU A 23 -3.45 -9.16 7.96
N HIS A 24 -2.60 -10.11 8.33
CA HIS A 24 -2.64 -10.76 9.64
C HIS A 24 -1.70 -10.03 10.60
N ILE A 25 -2.27 -9.34 11.59
CA ILE A 25 -1.54 -8.53 12.56
C ILE A 25 -1.36 -9.34 13.84
N PHE A 26 -0.16 -9.87 14.03
CA PHE A 26 0.16 -10.69 15.20
C PHE A 26 1.21 -10.07 16.14
N GLU A 27 2.12 -9.24 15.63
CA GLU A 27 3.15 -8.63 16.45
C GLU A 27 2.58 -7.53 17.37
N PRO A 28 2.95 -7.48 18.66
CA PRO A 28 2.49 -6.46 19.60
C PRO A 28 2.64 -5.02 19.11
N ARG A 29 3.76 -4.68 18.49
CA ARG A 29 4.02 -3.32 17.96
C ARG A 29 3.01 -2.91 16.88
N TYR A 30 2.66 -3.81 15.96
CA TYR A 30 1.71 -3.49 14.89
C TYR A 30 0.26 -3.51 15.36
N ARG A 31 -0.05 -4.21 16.45
CA ARG A 31 -1.35 -4.06 17.13
C ARG A 31 -1.54 -2.66 17.69
N LEU A 32 -0.48 -2.07 18.26
CA LEU A 32 -0.51 -0.66 18.72
C LEU A 32 -0.68 0.30 17.54
N MET A 33 0.04 0.08 16.45
CA MET A 33 -0.08 0.86 15.21
C MET A 33 -1.51 0.85 14.67
N VAL A 34 -2.10 -0.34 14.51
CA VAL A 34 -3.47 -0.50 14.01
C VAL A 34 -4.49 0.19 14.92
N LYS A 35 -4.33 0.04 16.24
CA LYS A 35 -5.19 0.73 17.21
C LYS A 35 -5.11 2.26 17.04
N HIS A 36 -3.90 2.81 16.91
CA HIS A 36 -3.70 4.23 16.66
C HIS A 36 -4.37 4.68 15.36
N CYS A 37 -4.19 3.94 14.26
CA CYS A 37 -4.80 4.29 12.97
C CYS A 37 -6.34 4.29 13.03
N LEU A 38 -6.92 3.32 13.73
CA LEU A 38 -8.37 3.23 13.91
C LEU A 38 -8.93 4.35 14.78
N GLU A 39 -8.23 4.73 15.85
CA GLU A 39 -8.65 5.80 16.77
C GLU A 39 -8.58 7.19 16.13
N HIS A 40 -7.59 7.42 15.26
CA HIS A 40 -7.36 8.71 14.60
C HIS A 40 -7.90 8.79 13.17
N HIS A 41 -8.49 7.71 12.64
CA HIS A 41 -8.88 7.59 11.24
C HIS A 41 -7.73 7.95 10.27
N SER A 42 -6.51 7.55 10.64
CA SER A 42 -5.29 7.87 9.91
C SER A 42 -4.82 6.71 9.04
N LEU A 43 -4.06 7.05 8.00
CA LEU A 43 -3.35 6.08 7.18
C LEU A 43 -2.08 5.60 7.89
N PHE A 44 -1.64 4.40 7.56
CA PHE A 44 -0.24 3.99 7.77
C PHE A 44 0.39 3.72 6.41
N GLY A 45 1.71 3.87 6.30
CA GLY A 45 2.43 3.66 5.06
C GLY A 45 2.93 2.23 4.92
N VAL A 46 2.56 1.56 3.83
CA VAL A 46 3.21 0.29 3.44
C VAL A 46 4.45 0.61 2.61
N VAL A 47 5.60 0.14 3.07
CA VAL A 47 6.90 0.30 2.39
C VAL A 47 7.50 -1.05 2.08
N LEU A 48 8.06 -1.21 0.89
CA LEU A 48 8.77 -2.43 0.53
C LEU A 48 10.04 -2.53 1.38
N ALA A 49 10.21 -3.63 2.10
CA ALA A 49 11.41 -3.96 2.84
C ALA A 49 12.12 -5.15 2.20
N ARG A 50 13.43 -5.03 2.01
CA ARG A 50 14.29 -6.15 1.60
C ARG A 50 15.57 -6.11 2.43
N SER A 51 15.87 -7.24 3.08
CA SER A 51 16.99 -7.34 4.03
C SER A 51 16.87 -6.29 5.14
N GLU A 52 17.70 -5.24 5.09
CA GLU A 52 17.78 -4.19 6.12
C GLU A 52 17.44 -2.80 5.58
N SER A 53 16.93 -2.70 4.34
CA SER A 53 16.51 -1.43 3.75
C SER A 53 15.02 -1.40 3.47
N ILE A 54 14.44 -0.22 3.64
CA ILE A 54 13.09 0.10 3.18
C ILE A 54 13.19 0.95 1.91
N ALA A 55 12.22 0.80 1.01
CA ALA A 55 12.10 1.63 -0.16
C ALA A 55 11.76 3.08 0.22
N GLU A 56 12.26 4.02 -0.57
CA GLU A 56 11.96 5.45 -0.42
C GLU A 56 10.51 5.80 -0.80
N VAL A 57 9.86 4.94 -1.59
CA VAL A 57 8.48 5.14 -2.02
C VAL A 57 7.61 4.03 -1.44
N GLY A 58 6.48 4.44 -0.87
CA GLY A 58 5.46 3.55 -0.33
C GLY A 58 4.06 3.99 -0.74
N CYS A 59 3.04 3.33 -0.18
CA CYS A 59 1.65 3.67 -0.40
C CYS A 59 0.91 3.74 0.93
N GLY A 60 0.15 4.81 1.14
CA GLY A 60 -0.72 4.97 2.30
C GLY A 60 -1.84 3.94 2.25
N ALA A 61 -2.01 3.20 3.33
CA ALA A 61 -3.01 2.16 3.50
C ALA A 61 -4.07 2.62 4.49
N GLU A 62 -5.33 2.55 4.07
CA GLU A 62 -6.48 2.77 4.94
C GLU A 62 -7.00 1.43 5.45
N ILE A 63 -7.30 1.33 6.74
CA ILE A 63 -7.97 0.17 7.31
C ILE A 63 -9.47 0.31 7.05
N VAL A 64 -10.00 -0.52 6.16
CA VAL A 64 -11.42 -0.46 5.78
C VAL A 64 -12.28 -1.44 6.57
N GLU A 65 -11.68 -2.52 7.09
CA GLU A 65 -12.41 -3.53 7.84
C GLU A 65 -11.50 -4.27 8.83
N ILE A 66 -12.05 -4.61 10.01
CA ILE A 66 -11.47 -5.64 10.88
C ILE A 66 -12.23 -6.94 10.59
N VAL A 67 -11.64 -7.79 9.77
CA VAL A 67 -12.22 -9.08 9.33
C VAL A 67 -12.39 -10.03 10.51
N LYS A 68 -11.41 -10.05 11.42
CA LYS A 68 -11.44 -10.93 12.59
C LYS A 68 -10.62 -10.38 13.75
N LYS A 69 -11.13 -10.54 14.97
CA LYS A 69 -10.37 -10.35 16.21
C LYS A 69 -10.23 -11.69 16.92
N TYR A 70 -9.05 -11.94 17.47
CA TYR A 70 -8.74 -13.13 18.24
C TYR A 70 -8.67 -12.79 19.73
N ASP A 71 -8.91 -13.77 20.61
CA ASP A 71 -8.93 -13.57 22.06
C ASP A 71 -7.56 -13.13 22.64
N ASP A 72 -6.47 -13.46 21.93
CA ASP A 72 -5.11 -13.06 22.28
C ASP A 72 -4.73 -11.65 21.77
N GLY A 73 -5.69 -10.96 21.14
CA GLY A 73 -5.56 -9.62 20.59
C GLY A 73 -4.97 -9.56 19.19
N ARG A 74 -4.66 -10.68 18.53
CA ARG A 74 -4.36 -10.69 17.10
C ARG A 74 -5.58 -10.23 16.30
N MET A 75 -5.36 -9.80 15.07
CA MET A 75 -6.45 -9.42 14.17
C MET A 75 -6.12 -9.66 12.71
N ASP A 76 -7.14 -9.98 11.93
CA ASP A 76 -7.12 -9.91 10.47
C ASP A 76 -7.79 -8.61 10.07
N ILE A 77 -7.10 -7.79 9.28
CA ILE A 77 -7.62 -6.52 8.76
C ILE A 77 -7.61 -6.52 7.23
N LEU A 78 -8.59 -5.84 6.65
CA LEU A 78 -8.58 -5.50 5.23
C LEU A 78 -8.16 -4.04 5.10
N THR A 79 -7.19 -3.79 4.22
CA THR A 79 -6.72 -2.44 3.91
C THR A 79 -6.85 -2.15 2.43
N ILE A 80 -6.96 -0.87 2.07
CA ILE A 80 -6.96 -0.40 0.68
C ILE A 80 -5.86 0.65 0.51
N GLY A 81 -5.06 0.53 -0.56
CA GLY A 81 -4.08 1.54 -0.94
C GLY A 81 -4.76 2.84 -1.38
N ARG A 82 -4.29 3.98 -0.88
CA ARG A 82 -4.85 5.30 -1.17
C ARG A 82 -3.94 6.12 -2.07
N ALA A 83 -2.82 6.60 -1.54
CA ALA A 83 -1.93 7.50 -2.28
C ALA A 83 -0.47 7.06 -2.10
N PRO A 84 0.34 7.12 -3.17
CA PRO A 84 1.77 6.92 -3.05
C PRO A 84 2.40 8.08 -2.28
N PHE A 85 3.48 7.81 -1.54
CA PHE A 85 4.26 8.82 -0.84
C PHE A 85 5.76 8.55 -0.96
N ARG A 86 6.57 9.58 -0.73
CA ARG A 86 8.01 9.46 -0.56
C ARG A 86 8.39 9.66 0.91
N VAL A 87 9.22 8.77 1.45
CA VAL A 87 9.81 8.89 2.78
C VAL A 87 10.97 9.87 2.73
N SER A 88 10.90 10.93 3.52
CA SER A 88 12.00 11.90 3.70
C SER A 88 12.87 11.57 4.91
N GLU A 89 12.27 11.06 5.98
CA GLU A 89 12.97 10.68 7.21
C GLU A 89 12.27 9.49 7.88
N VAL A 90 13.04 8.66 8.60
CA VAL A 90 12.53 7.51 9.35
C VAL A 90 12.83 7.68 10.83
N PHE A 91 11.80 7.56 11.67
CA PHE A 91 11.88 7.65 13.11
C PHE A 91 11.77 6.26 13.75
N ARG A 92 12.51 6.04 14.84
CA ARG A 92 12.59 4.76 15.59
C ARG A 92 12.35 4.93 17.09
N ASP A 93 11.72 6.02 17.48
CA ASP A 93 11.37 6.38 18.85
C ASP A 93 10.10 5.67 19.35
N GLN A 94 9.30 5.10 18.44
CA GLN A 94 8.11 4.30 18.75
C GLN A 94 8.36 2.79 18.60
N PRO A 95 7.49 1.92 19.18
CA PRO A 95 7.59 0.47 19.01
C PRO A 95 7.49 -0.02 17.55
N TYR A 96 6.89 0.79 16.68
CA TYR A 96 6.81 0.61 15.24
C TYR A 96 7.52 1.78 14.54
N LEU A 97 7.92 1.59 13.27
CA LEU A 97 8.56 2.66 12.51
C LEU A 97 7.55 3.76 12.20
N GLU A 98 8.03 4.99 12.17
CA GLU A 98 7.29 6.12 11.61
C GLU A 98 8.16 6.81 10.57
N GLY A 99 7.55 7.56 9.67
CA GLY A 99 8.29 8.35 8.69
C GLY A 99 7.67 9.70 8.47
N ALA A 100 8.52 10.70 8.23
CA ALA A 100 8.09 11.94 7.60
C ALA A 100 7.93 11.66 6.11
N VAL A 101 6.71 11.79 5.60
CA VAL A 101 6.36 11.44 4.22
C VAL A 101 5.79 12.64 3.48
N GLU A 102 6.05 12.66 2.18
CA GLU A 102 5.46 13.57 1.22
C GLU A 102 4.54 12.76 0.29
N PHE A 103 3.23 12.98 0.37
CA PHE A 103 2.29 12.36 -0.57
C PHE A 103 2.52 12.89 -1.98
N LEU A 104 2.58 11.97 -2.94
CA LEU A 104 2.79 12.30 -4.35
C LEU A 104 1.44 12.61 -4.98
N GLU A 105 1.39 13.72 -5.72
CA GLU A 105 0.23 14.05 -6.53
C GLU A 105 0.09 13.05 -7.69
N GLU A 106 -1.14 12.73 -8.07
CA GLU A 106 -1.41 11.96 -9.28
C GLU A 106 -1.02 12.81 -10.49
N ASP A 107 0.11 12.45 -11.11
CA ASP A 107 0.49 13.01 -12.40
C ASP A 107 -0.35 12.32 -13.49
N THR A 108 -1.33 13.05 -14.00
CA THR A 108 -2.20 12.61 -15.11
C THR A 108 -1.54 12.82 -16.48
N SER A 109 -0.32 13.35 -16.52
CA SER A 109 0.43 13.46 -17.76
C SER A 109 0.88 12.10 -18.27
N ASP A 110 0.93 11.98 -19.59
CA ASP A 110 1.50 10.81 -20.24
C ASP A 110 3.00 10.79 -19.92
N GLY A 111 3.40 9.91 -19.00
CA GLY A 111 4.81 9.73 -18.65
C GLY A 111 5.67 9.40 -19.88
N PRO A 112 7.00 9.47 -19.76
CA PRO A 112 7.91 9.22 -20.89
C PRO A 112 7.54 7.93 -21.63
N LEU A 113 7.51 7.99 -22.97
CA LEU A 113 7.12 6.85 -23.82
C LEU A 113 7.88 5.56 -23.46
N GLU A 114 9.16 5.69 -23.12
CA GLU A 114 10.00 4.58 -22.69
C GLU A 114 9.53 3.97 -21.35
N THR A 115 9.19 4.80 -20.36
CA THR A 115 8.64 4.33 -19.08
C THR A 115 7.33 3.58 -19.28
N ARG A 116 6.43 4.11 -20.11
CA ARG A 116 5.15 3.45 -20.42
C ARG A 116 5.35 2.10 -21.11
N ARG A 117 6.26 2.04 -22.08
CA ARG A 117 6.63 0.79 -22.76
C ARG A 117 7.20 -0.23 -21.77
N ASN A 118 8.13 0.18 -20.91
CA ASN A 118 8.72 -0.69 -19.91
C ASN A 118 7.69 -1.23 -18.92
N LEU A 119 6.73 -0.38 -18.49
CA LEU A 119 5.63 -0.78 -17.62
C LEU A 119 4.73 -1.82 -18.31
N GLN A 120 4.38 -1.59 -19.57
CA GLN A 120 3.58 -2.53 -20.36
C GLN A 120 4.30 -3.87 -20.52
N GLU A 121 5.58 -3.87 -20.92
CA GLU A 121 6.37 -5.10 -21.06
C GLU A 121 6.51 -5.85 -19.73
N LEU A 122 6.65 -5.13 -18.61
CA LEU A 122 6.71 -5.75 -17.29
C LEU A 122 5.35 -6.36 -16.91
N TYR A 123 4.25 -5.66 -17.16
CA TYR A 123 2.90 -6.17 -16.92
C TYR A 123 2.63 -7.44 -17.73
N GLU A 124 2.94 -7.45 -19.03
CA GLU A 124 2.76 -8.61 -19.90
C GLU A 124 3.54 -9.83 -19.41
N LYS A 125 4.79 -9.62 -18.97
CA LYS A 125 5.63 -10.69 -18.36
C LYS A 125 5.01 -11.21 -17.08
N CYS A 126 4.59 -10.33 -16.17
CA CYS A 126 3.94 -10.73 -14.92
C CYS A 126 2.63 -11.47 -15.16
N HIS A 127 1.77 -10.98 -16.07
CA HIS A 127 0.52 -11.63 -16.43
C HIS A 127 0.75 -13.05 -16.96
N LYS A 128 1.73 -13.21 -17.87
CA LYS A 128 2.09 -14.52 -18.41
C LYS A 128 2.59 -15.48 -17.34
N LEU A 129 3.40 -15.00 -16.38
CA LEU A 129 3.89 -15.82 -15.28
C LEU A 129 2.78 -16.24 -14.31
N ILE A 130 1.82 -15.36 -14.02
CA ILE A 130 0.74 -15.61 -13.05
C ILE A 130 -0.37 -16.46 -13.67
N TYR A 131 -0.78 -16.17 -14.90
CA TYR A 131 -1.96 -16.76 -15.53
C TYR A 131 -1.64 -17.72 -16.68
N GLY A 132 -0.37 -17.91 -17.05
CA GLY A 132 0.05 -18.82 -18.11
C GLY A 132 -0.42 -18.44 -19.52
N SER A 133 -1.00 -17.26 -19.70
CA SER A 133 -1.61 -16.79 -20.95
C SER A 133 -1.21 -15.35 -21.25
N GLU A 134 -1.33 -14.95 -22.52
CA GLU A 134 -1.09 -13.55 -22.90
C GLU A 134 -2.20 -12.65 -22.36
N SER A 135 -1.83 -11.44 -21.95
CA SER A 135 -2.78 -10.42 -21.53
C SER A 135 -3.60 -9.97 -22.74
N LYS A 136 -4.93 -9.98 -22.62
CA LYS A 136 -5.78 -9.27 -23.58
C LYS A 136 -5.63 -7.77 -23.33
N PRO A 137 -5.61 -6.92 -24.38
CA PRO A 137 -5.71 -5.48 -24.17
C PRO A 137 -6.98 -5.20 -23.36
N THR A 138 -6.83 -4.62 -22.18
CA THR A 138 -7.98 -4.15 -21.40
C THR A 138 -8.55 -2.95 -22.16
N GLU A 139 -9.69 -3.13 -22.82
CA GLU A 139 -10.52 -1.99 -23.23
C GLU A 139 -10.85 -1.21 -21.94
N MET A 140 -10.46 0.06 -21.90
CA MET A 140 -10.84 0.96 -20.81
C MET A 140 -12.35 1.13 -20.81
N THR A 141 -13.08 0.25 -20.12
CA THR A 141 -14.50 0.44 -19.87
C THR A 141 -14.64 1.48 -18.76
N GLU A 142 -15.10 2.67 -19.13
CA GLU A 142 -15.66 3.66 -18.21
C GLU A 142 -16.73 3.00 -17.33
N GLY A 143 -16.63 3.18 -16.01
CA GLY A 143 -17.73 2.92 -15.08
C GLY A 143 -17.55 1.73 -14.14
N TYR A 144 -16.75 1.87 -13.08
CA TYR A 144 -16.95 1.08 -11.87
C TYR A 144 -18.08 1.71 -11.03
N SER A 145 -19.32 1.28 -11.27
CA SER A 145 -20.39 1.38 -10.28
C SER A 145 -20.38 0.08 -9.47
N LEU A 146 -19.82 0.14 -8.26
CA LEU A 146 -19.92 -0.95 -7.29
C LEU A 146 -21.30 -0.89 -6.65
N THR A 147 -22.26 -1.64 -7.20
CA THR A 147 -23.49 -1.99 -6.49
C THR A 147 -23.33 -3.42 -5.97
N PHE A 148 -23.23 -3.57 -4.65
CA PHE A 148 -23.28 -4.88 -3.99
C PHE A 148 -24.76 -5.23 -3.73
N GLN A 149 -25.18 -6.43 -4.13
CA GLN A 149 -26.46 -7.03 -3.71
C GLN A 149 -26.29 -7.75 -2.36
#